data_AF-A0A0C3PSC6-F1
#
_entry.id   AF-A0A0C3PSC6-F1
#
_cell.length_a   1.000
_cell.length_b   1.000
_cell.length_c   1.000
_cell.angle_alpha   90.00
_cell.angle_beta   90.00
_cell.angle_gamma   90.00
#
_symmetry.space_group_name_H-M   'P 1'
#
loop_
_entity.id
_entity.type
_entity.pdbx_description
1 polymer ?
#
loop_
_entity_poly.entity_id
_entity_poly.type
_entity_poly.pdbx_seq_one_letter_code
_entity_poly.pdbx_strand_id
1 'polypeptide(L)'
;MDFLPGKDLATAKPNPVPERVLKDVGAALRLLHEGGFVFGDLRPPNIVLCERNLQDGGTEQGAMLVDFDWAGKDGEQRYPPSLNGSIWWPTGVKRGGGMRKEHDDALYLLLTRP
;
A
#
# COMPACT_ATOMS: atom_id res chain seq x y z
N MET A 1 -17.84 -3.51 -1.02
CA MET A 1 -16.60 -3.14 -1.74
C MET A 1 -17.00 -2.75 -3.13
N ASP A 2 -16.61 -1.55 -3.56
CA ASP A 2 -16.87 -1.10 -4.92
C ASP A 2 -15.83 -1.71 -5.87
N PHE A 3 -16.26 -2.10 -7.06
CA PHE A 3 -15.36 -2.60 -8.09
C PHE A 3 -14.51 -1.45 -8.64
N LEU A 4 -13.19 -1.58 -8.59
CA LEU A 4 -12.27 -0.66 -9.25
C LEU A 4 -11.89 -1.24 -10.62
N PRO A 5 -12.21 -0.58 -11.75
CA PRO A 5 -11.97 -1.09 -13.10
C PRO A 5 -10.48 -1.09 -13.54
N GLY A 6 -9.55 -0.95 -12.59
CA GLY A 6 -8.12 -0.81 -12.83
C GLY A 6 -7.32 -2.10 -12.67
N LYS A 7 -6.15 -2.16 -13.30
CA LYS A 7 -5.14 -3.20 -13.03
C LYS A 7 -4.40 -2.88 -11.73
N ASP A 8 -4.05 -3.91 -10.98
CA ASP A 8 -3.12 -3.76 -9.86
C ASP A 8 -1.68 -3.49 -10.36
N LEU A 9 -0.85 -2.95 -9.48
CA LEU A 9 0.52 -2.59 -9.78
C LEU A 9 1.40 -3.83 -10.10
N ALA A 10 1.09 -5.00 -9.52
CA ALA A 10 1.81 -6.25 -9.81
C ALA A 10 1.53 -6.77 -11.23
N THR A 11 0.34 -6.51 -11.76
CA THR A 11 -0.03 -6.85 -13.13
C THR A 11 0.49 -5.81 -14.13
N ALA A 12 0.40 -4.52 -13.79
CA ALA A 12 0.83 -3.43 -14.66
C ALA A 12 2.36 -3.33 -14.78
N LYS A 13 3.10 -3.66 -13.71
CA LYS A 13 4.58 -3.67 -13.63
C LYS A 13 5.25 -2.43 -14.27
N PRO A 14 4.80 -1.19 -13.98
CA PRO A 14 5.49 -0.02 -14.48
C PRO A 14 6.90 0.04 -13.89
N ASN A 15 7.89 0.41 -14.70
CA ASN A 15 9.23 0.70 -14.22
C ASN A 15 9.77 1.99 -14.90
N PRO A 16 9.98 3.09 -14.15
CA PRO A 16 9.70 3.25 -12.72
C PRO A 16 8.19 3.34 -12.42
N VAL A 17 7.81 3.22 -11.14
CA VAL A 17 6.43 3.51 -10.71
C VAL A 17 6.13 5.00 -10.93
N PRO A 18 4.98 5.39 -11.54
CA PRO A 18 4.66 6.79 -11.79
C PRO A 18 4.62 7.64 -10.51
N GLU A 19 5.09 8.88 -10.60
CA GLU A 19 5.17 9.78 -9.44
C GLU A 19 3.81 10.03 -8.78
N ARG A 20 2.74 10.19 -9.58
CA ARG A 20 1.38 10.37 -9.06
C ARG A 20 0.89 9.15 -8.28
N VAL A 21 1.20 7.94 -8.75
CA VAL A 21 0.87 6.69 -8.06
C VAL A 21 1.54 6.65 -6.69
N LEU A 22 2.83 6.98 -6.61
CA LEU A 22 3.56 7.05 -5.34
C LEU A 22 2.96 8.11 -4.40
N LYS A 23 2.63 9.30 -4.92
CA LYS A 23 1.97 10.36 -4.14
C LYS A 23 0.63 9.93 -3.55
N ASP A 24 -0.22 9.28 -4.35
CA ASP A 24 -1.52 8.79 -3.89
C ASP A 24 -1.38 7.72 -2.80
N VAL A 25 -0.45 6.76 -2.99
CA VAL A 25 -0.16 5.72 -1.99
C VAL A 25 0.38 6.34 -0.70
N GLY A 26 1.36 7.24 -0.79
CA GLY A 26 1.92 7.92 0.37
C GLY A 26 0.90 8.78 1.12
N ALA A 27 -0.02 9.44 0.40
CA ALA A 27 -1.12 10.17 1.01
C ALA A 27 -2.11 9.24 1.75
N ALA A 28 -2.45 8.09 1.16
CA ALA A 28 -3.32 7.10 1.80
C ALA A 28 -2.69 6.54 3.09
N LEU A 29 -1.40 6.19 3.08
CA LEU A 29 -0.67 5.74 4.28
C LEU A 29 -0.66 6.83 5.35
N ARG A 30 -0.36 8.08 4.98
CA ARG A 30 -0.38 9.20 5.92
C ARG A 30 -1.74 9.35 6.60
N LEU A 31 -2.83 9.30 5.85
CA LEU A 31 -4.19 9.39 6.41
C LEU A 31 -4.49 8.24 7.39
N LEU A 32 -4.08 7.01 7.06
CA LEU A 32 -4.20 5.87 7.97
C LEU A 32 -3.40 6.09 9.25
N HIS A 33 -2.14 6.50 9.11
CA HIS A 33 -1.21 6.70 10.21
C HIS A 33 -1.64 7.81 11.15
N GLU A 34 -2.14 8.93 10.61
CA GLU A 34 -2.76 10.03 11.38
C GLU A 34 -3.98 9.53 12.17
N GLY A 35 -4.76 8.61 11.60
CA GLY A 35 -5.86 7.92 12.27
C GLY A 35 -5.44 6.84 13.27
N GLY A 36 -4.13 6.57 13.43
CA GLY A 36 -3.62 5.52 14.32
C GLY A 36 -3.70 4.10 13.74
N PHE A 37 -3.92 3.97 12.43
CA PHE A 37 -3.99 2.71 11.71
C PHE A 37 -2.70 2.43 10.94
N VAL A 38 -2.47 1.15 10.67
CA VAL A 38 -1.40 0.59 9.84
C VAL A 38 -2.10 -0.21 8.74
N PHE A 39 -1.65 -0.07 7.49
CA PHE A 39 -2.18 -0.85 6.37
C PHE A 39 -1.67 -2.29 6.41
N GLY A 40 -0.38 -2.46 6.69
CA GLY A 40 0.25 -3.73 7.04
C GLY A 40 0.69 -4.57 5.85
N ASP A 41 -0.09 -4.54 4.77
CA ASP A 41 0.13 -5.36 3.58
C ASP A 41 0.37 -4.55 2.31
N LEU A 42 1.19 -3.50 2.39
CA LEU A 42 1.50 -2.64 1.25
C LEU A 42 2.39 -3.37 0.23
N ARG A 43 1.77 -3.96 -0.78
CA ARG A 43 2.45 -4.68 -1.87
C ARG A 43 1.79 -4.37 -3.21
N PRO A 44 2.49 -4.56 -4.35
CA PRO A 44 1.96 -4.24 -5.66
C PRO A 44 0.56 -4.82 -5.99
N PRO A 45 0.18 -6.04 -5.55
CA PRO A 45 -1.17 -6.56 -5.78
C PRO A 45 -2.28 -5.77 -5.05
N ASN A 46 -1.94 -5.09 -3.96
CA ASN A 46 -2.89 -4.35 -3.10
C ASN A 46 -2.95 -2.85 -3.47
N ILE A 47 -2.41 -2.49 -4.64
CA ILE A 47 -2.39 -1.12 -5.18
C ILE A 47 -3.05 -1.17 -6.56
N VAL A 48 -4.25 -0.60 -6.69
CA VAL A 48 -5.00 -0.57 -7.95
C VAL A 48 -4.80 0.78 -8.64
N LEU A 49 -4.41 0.75 -9.92
CA LEU A 49 -4.26 1.94 -10.74
C LEU A 49 -5.63 2.50 -11.12
N CYS A 50 -5.82 3.81 -11.01
CA CYS A 50 -7.09 4.47 -11.33
C CYS A 50 -6.85 5.79 -12.05
N GLU A 51 -7.88 6.28 -12.76
CA GLU A 51 -7.83 7.61 -13.36
C GLU A 51 -8.10 8.68 -12.29
N ARG A 52 -7.27 9.72 -12.29
CA ARG A 52 -7.41 10.92 -11.45
C ARG A 52 -7.70 12.10 -12.35
N ASN A 53 -8.78 12.83 -12.07
CA ASN A 53 -9.08 14.07 -12.78
C ASN A 53 -8.08 15.17 -12.40
N LEU A 54 -7.59 15.89 -13.40
CA LEU A 54 -6.75 17.07 -13.23
C LEU A 54 -7.60 18.34 -13.13
N GLN A 55 -7.08 19.36 -12.44
CA GLN A 55 -7.81 20.62 -12.21
C GLN A 55 -8.00 21.44 -13.50
N ASP A 56 -7.06 21.33 -14.44
CA ASP A 56 -7.03 22.02 -15.74
C ASP A 56 -7.76 21.25 -16.85
N GLY A 57 -8.41 20.13 -16.49
CA GLY A 57 -9.06 19.23 -17.45
C GLY A 57 -8.12 18.12 -17.91
N GLY A 58 -8.68 16.91 -18.08
CA GLY A 58 -7.93 15.70 -18.39
C GLY A 58 -7.77 14.77 -17.20
N THR A 59 -7.04 13.68 -17.42
CA THR A 59 -6.84 12.62 -16.43
C THR A 59 -5.38 12.19 -16.40
N GLU A 60 -4.89 11.83 -15.23
CA GLU A 60 -3.63 11.12 -15.07
C GLU A 60 -3.81 9.81 -14.30
N GLN A 61 -2.84 8.90 -14.40
CA GLN A 61 -2.87 7.65 -13.67
C GLN A 61 -2.43 7.87 -12.22
N GLY A 62 -3.37 7.66 -11.30
CA GLY A 62 -3.11 7.56 -9.86
C GLY A 62 -3.34 6.15 -9.35
N ALA A 63 -3.50 6.04 -8.03
CA ALA A 63 -3.70 4.73 -7.39
C ALA A 63 -4.59 4.79 -6.15
N MET A 64 -5.13 3.63 -5.78
CA MET A 64 -5.86 3.39 -4.54
C MET A 64 -5.33 2.12 -3.87
N LEU A 65 -5.33 2.13 -2.54
CA LEU A 65 -5.10 0.91 -1.75
C LEU A 65 -6.39 0.07 -1.73
N VAL A 66 -6.23 -1.25 -1.80
CA VAL A 66 -7.31 -2.25 -1.68
C VAL A 66 -6.85 -3.38 -0.77
N ASP A 67 -7.76 -4.28 -0.37
CA ASP A 67 -7.44 -5.38 0.55
C ASP A 67 -6.97 -4.88 1.93
N PHE A 68 -7.95 -4.42 2.73
CA PHE A 68 -7.74 -3.90 4.08
C PHE A 68 -7.90 -4.98 5.16
N ASP A 69 -7.93 -6.27 4.81
CA ASP A 69 -8.23 -7.34 5.76
C ASP A 69 -7.18 -7.43 6.90
N TRP A 70 -5.97 -6.94 6.64
CA TRP A 70 -4.92 -6.87 7.66
C TRP A 70 -4.85 -5.51 8.35
N ALA A 71 -5.42 -4.47 7.76
CA ALA A 71 -5.31 -3.13 8.30
C ALA A 71 -5.90 -3.05 9.71
N GLY A 72 -5.31 -2.22 10.56
CA GLY A 72 -5.77 -2.09 11.94
C GLY A 72 -4.90 -1.17 12.77
N LYS A 73 -5.19 -1.06 14.05
CA LYS A 73 -4.51 -0.12 14.95
C LYS A 73 -3.03 -0.46 15.13
N ASP A 74 -2.20 0.57 15.12
CA ASP A 74 -0.76 0.48 15.38
C ASP A 74 -0.45 -0.17 16.73
N GLY A 75 0.37 -1.22 16.71
CA GLY A 75 0.76 -2.00 17.88
C GLY A 75 -0.28 -2.99 18.41
N GLU A 76 -1.57 -2.82 18.07
CA GLU A 76 -2.66 -3.72 18.50
C GLU A 76 -2.92 -4.82 17.46
N GLN A 77 -3.07 -4.44 16.19
CA GLN A 77 -3.33 -5.38 15.12
C GLN A 77 -2.07 -6.20 14.82
N ARG A 78 -2.25 -7.49 14.48
CA ARG A 78 -1.13 -8.43 14.29
C ARG A 78 -1.11 -9.02 12.90
N TYR A 79 0.08 -9.28 12.39
CA TYR A 79 0.24 -10.12 11.21
C TYR A 79 -0.31 -11.53 11.47
N PRO A 80 -0.90 -12.19 10.46
CA PRO A 80 -1.42 -13.52 10.63
C PRO A 80 -0.31 -14.53 10.99
N PRO A 81 -0.59 -15.59 11.76
CA PRO A 81 0.36 -16.67 12.00
C PRO A 81 0.85 -17.34 10.70
N SER A 82 0.01 -17.29 9.65
CA SER A 82 0.29 -17.82 8.32
C SER A 82 1.15 -16.90 7.44
N LEU A 83 1.61 -15.73 7.92
CA LEU A 83 2.43 -14.77 7.15
C LEU A 83 3.49 -15.46 6.28
N ASN A 84 3.48 -15.20 4.97
CA ASN A 84 4.35 -15.88 4.03
C ASN A 84 5.83 -15.56 4.29
N GLY A 85 6.61 -16.54 4.73
CA GLY A 85 8.05 -16.39 5.01
C GLY A 85 8.96 -16.56 3.79
N SER A 86 8.40 -16.87 2.61
CA SER A 86 9.15 -17.05 1.36
C SER A 86 9.35 -15.74 0.58
N ILE A 87 8.81 -14.63 1.08
CA ILE A 87 9.03 -13.30 0.53
C ILE A 87 9.73 -12.41 1.55
N TRP A 88 10.34 -11.34 1.06
CA TRP A 88 10.96 -10.35 1.93
C TRP A 88 9.90 -9.53 2.68
N TRP A 89 10.15 -9.26 3.95
CA TRP A 89 9.39 -8.34 4.79
C TRP A 89 10.33 -7.36 5.49
N PRO A 90 9.86 -6.14 5.83
CA PRO A 90 10.63 -5.20 6.64
C PRO A 90 11.11 -5.79 7.97
N THR A 91 12.23 -5.27 8.47
CA THR A 91 12.74 -5.58 9.81
C THR A 91 11.65 -5.36 10.86
N GLY A 92 11.45 -6.34 11.75
CA GLY A 92 10.43 -6.29 12.81
C GLY A 92 9.14 -7.02 12.47
N VAL A 93 8.84 -7.21 11.18
CA VAL A 93 7.71 -8.03 10.73
C VAL A 93 7.95 -9.50 11.05
N LYS A 94 6.97 -10.14 11.70
CA LYS A 94 6.99 -11.57 12.02
C LYS A 94 5.58 -12.13 12.15
N ARG A 95 5.44 -13.45 11.97
CA ARG A 95 4.19 -14.19 12.20
C ARG A 95 3.62 -13.88 13.58
N GLY A 96 2.36 -13.44 13.68
CA GLY A 96 1.71 -13.08 14.93
C GLY A 96 2.27 -11.81 15.61
N GLY A 97 3.24 -11.13 15.00
CA GLY A 97 3.82 -9.89 15.49
C GLY A 97 2.89 -8.70 15.30
N GLY A 98 2.97 -7.72 16.20
CA GLY A 98 2.21 -6.47 16.08
C GLY A 98 2.64 -5.71 14.82
N MET A 99 1.65 -5.19 14.10
CA MET A 99 1.87 -4.28 12.98
C MET A 99 2.19 -2.89 13.47
N ARG A 100 3.11 -2.24 12.77
CA ARG A 100 3.68 -0.95 13.14
C ARG A 100 3.73 -0.05 11.91
N LYS A 101 3.52 1.25 12.09
CA LYS A 101 3.52 2.22 10.98
C LYS A 101 4.84 2.20 10.20
N GLU A 102 5.95 1.95 10.89
CA GLU A 102 7.27 1.84 10.29
C GLU A 102 7.39 0.66 9.31
N HIS A 103 6.51 -0.35 9.41
CA HIS A 103 6.45 -1.42 8.42
C HIS A 103 5.85 -0.91 7.09
N ASP A 104 4.80 -0.08 7.14
CA ASP A 104 4.24 0.55 5.95
C ASP A 104 5.27 1.49 5.29
N ASP A 105 5.99 2.27 6.09
CA ASP A 105 7.03 3.18 5.59
C ASP A 105 8.14 2.42 4.85
N ALA A 106 8.59 1.30 5.43
CA ALA A 106 9.61 0.45 4.82
C ALA A 106 9.12 -0.23 3.54
N LEU A 107 7.86 -0.66 3.49
CA LEU A 107 7.25 -1.19 2.27
C LEU A 107 7.07 -0.11 1.20
N TYR A 108 6.68 1.11 1.60
CA TYR A 108 6.53 2.24 0.70
C TYR A 108 7.86 2.61 0.04
N LEU A 109 8.96 2.64 0.81
CA LEU A 109 10.30 2.90 0.29
C LEU A 109 10.76 1.87 -0.77
N LEU A 110 10.21 0.64 -0.76
CA LEU A 110 10.51 -0.32 -1.82
C LEU A 110 9.85 0.06 -3.15
N LEU A 111 8.67 0.69 -3.13
CA LEU A 111 7.97 1.13 -4.33
C LEU A 111 8.69 2.28 -5.05
N THR A 112 9.51 3.04 -4.33
CA THR A 112 10.25 4.18 -4.88
C THR A 112 11.60 3.81 -5.49
N ARG A 113 11.98 2.52 -5.46
CA ARG A 113 13.24 2.04 -6.04
C ARG A 113 13.02 1.71 -7.52
N PRO A 114 13.91 2.16 -8.43
CA PRO A 114 13.86 1.83 -9.86
C PRO A 114 14.24 0.36 -10.14
#